data_AF-A0A6V7W5A2-F1
#
_entry.id   AF-A0A6V7W5A2-F1
#
_cell.length_a   1.000
_cell.length_b   1.000
_cell.length_c   1.000
_cell.angle_alpha   90.00
_cell.angle_beta   90.00
_cell.angle_gamma   90.00
#
_symmetry.space_group_name_H-M   'P 1'
#
loop_
_entity.id
_entity.type
_entity.pdbx_description
1 polymer ?
#
loop_
_entity_poly.entity_id
_entity_poly.type
_entity_poly.pdbx_seq_one_letter_code
_entity_poly.pdbx_strand_id
1 'polypeptide(L)' 'MIQMPYSFETKEAASEVHHKFIFMVKPEASEFYIRLMHGEPDENKYLGRTIFGLNVSFTENTMTLYIMDVRKF' A
#
# COMPACT_ATOMS: atom_id res chain seq x y z
N MET A 1 11.19 12.49 -8.13
CA MET A 1 9.71 12.50 -8.07
C MET A 1 9.26 11.07 -8.34
N ILE A 2 8.50 10.42 -7.45
CA ILE A 2 8.05 9.05 -7.66
C ILE A 2 6.72 9.07 -8.40
N GLN A 3 6.58 8.29 -9.47
CA GLN A 3 5.33 8.16 -10.22
C GLN A 3 4.40 7.20 -9.49
N MET A 4 3.14 7.60 -9.32
CA MET A 4 2.10 6.77 -8.70
C MET A 4 1.29 6.05 -9.78
N PRO A 5 0.86 4.79 -9.56
CA PRO A 5 1.16 3.94 -8.40
C PRO A 5 2.63 3.51 -8.36
N TYR A 6 3.21 3.48 -7.16
CA TYR A 6 4.57 2.98 -6.93
C TYR A 6 4.51 1.56 -6.35
N SER A 7 5.24 0.64 -6.98
CA SER A 7 5.48 -0.70 -6.47
C SER A 7 6.96 -1.00 -6.39
N PHE A 8 7.33 -1.81 -5.42
CA PHE A 8 8.65 -2.41 -5.34
C PHE A 8 8.48 -3.89 -4.97
N GLU A 9 9.41 -4.70 -5.43
CA GLU A 9 9.50 -6.11 -5.06
C GLU A 9 10.54 -6.28 -3.96
N THR A 10 10.27 -7.18 -3.02
CA THR A 10 11.29 -7.70 -2.12
C THR A 10 11.49 -9.17 -2.39
N LYS A 11 12.75 -9.60 -2.50
CA LYS A 11 13.14 -11.01 -2.64
C LYS A 11 13.28 -11.72 -1.29
N GLU A 12 13.32 -10.94 -0.21
CA GLU A 12 13.39 -11.44 1.16
C GLU A 12 11.99 -11.45 1.77
N ALA A 13 11.72 -12.45 2.62
CA ALA A 13 10.46 -12.53 3.33
C ALA A 13 10.22 -11.24 4.13
N ALA A 14 8.99 -10.71 4.07
CA ALA A 14 8.63 -9.45 4.74
C ALA A 14 8.88 -9.46 6.27
N SER A 15 9.10 -10.63 6.88
CA SER A 15 9.48 -10.78 8.29
C SER A 15 10.89 -10.26 8.62
N GLU A 16 11.76 -10.10 7.62
CA GLU A 16 13.18 -9.74 7.84
C GLU A 16 13.52 -8.33 7.34
N VAL A 17 12.58 -7.63 6.68
CA VAL A 17 12.86 -6.31 6.07
C VAL A 17 11.91 -5.23 6.57
N HIS A 18 12.45 -4.25 7.29
CA HIS A 18 11.75 -3.03 7.68
C HIS A 18 11.92 -1.95 6.62
N HIS A 19 10.96 -1.80 5.71
CA HIS A 19 10.95 -0.67 4.78
C HIS A 19 10.18 0.52 5.35
N LYS A 20 10.84 1.67 5.46
CA LYS A 20 10.20 2.95 5.83
C LYS A 20 9.97 3.78 4.57
N PHE A 21 8.71 4.07 4.27
CA PHE A 21 8.32 4.97 3.19
C PHE A 21 7.91 6.32 3.77
N ILE A 22 8.52 7.39 3.27
CA ILE A 22 8.08 8.77 3.52
C ILE A 22 7.64 9.34 2.19
N PHE A 23 6.34 9.66 2.08
CA PHE A 23 5.76 10.27 0.90
C PHE A 23 4.95 11.50 1.32
N MET A 24 4.93 12.51 0.47
CA MET A 24 3.98 13.61 0.57
C MET A 24 2.74 13.25 -0.23
N VAL A 25 1.60 13.28 0.45
CA VAL A 25 0.30 13.21 -0.22
C VAL A 25 -0.03 14.61 -0.73
N LYS A 26 -0.55 14.72 -1.95
CA LYS A 26 -0.97 16.01 -2.50
C LYS A 26 -2.10 16.60 -1.65
N PRO A 27 -2.17 17.92 -1.43
CA PRO A 27 -3.21 18.55 -0.62
C PRO A 27 -4.65 18.22 -1.07
N GLU A 28 -4.84 18.02 -2.38
CA GLU A 28 -6.14 17.71 -2.99
C GLU A 28 -6.52 16.22 -2.95
N ALA A 29 -5.67 15.33 -2.46
CA ALA A 29 -5.98 13.91 -2.42
C ALA A 29 -6.98 13.59 -1.29
N SER A 30 -8.10 12.96 -1.65
CA SER A 30 -9.10 12.48 -0.69
C SER A 30 -8.74 11.15 -0.05
N GLU A 31 -7.80 10.39 -0.63
CA GLU A 31 -7.41 9.07 -0.14
C GLU A 31 -6.05 8.59 -0.69
N PHE A 32 -5.42 7.66 0.04
CA PHE A 32 -4.34 6.84 -0.48
C PHE A 32 -4.39 5.41 0.08
N TYR A 33 -3.69 4.51 -0.62
CA TYR A 33 -3.70 3.08 -0.34
C TYR A 33 -2.26 2.55 -0.26
N ILE A 34 -1.98 1.78 0.79
CA ILE A 34 -0.79 0.94 0.87
C ILE A 34 -1.27 -0.51 0.85
N ARG A 35 -0.64 -1.32 0.00
CA ARG A 35 -0.93 -2.75 -0.14
C ARG A 35 0.36 -3.52 -0.02
N LEU A 36 0.36 -4.53 0.85
CA LEU A 36 1.33 -5.61 0.80
C LEU A 36 0.65 -6.78 0.07
N MET A 37 1.23 -7.17 -1.05
CA MET A 37 0.71 -8.23 -1.91
C MET A 37 1.70 -9.38 -1.95
N HIS A 38 1.17 -10.60 -2.01
CA HIS A 38 1.94 -11.80 -2.26
C HIS A 38 1.64 -12.31 -3.68
N GLY A 39 2.67 -12.47 -4.50
CA GLY A 39 2.58 -12.94 -5.87
C GLY A 39 3.62 -12.28 -6.79
N GLU A 40 3.73 -12.77 -8.02
CA GLU A 40 4.56 -12.15 -9.06
C GLU A 40 3.84 -10.93 -9.65
N PRO A 41 4.53 -9.80 -9.86
CA PRO A 41 3.97 -8.67 -10.60
C PRO A 41 3.91 -9.04 -12.08
N ASP A 42 2.70 -9.17 -12.61
CA ASP A 42 2.47 -9.27 -14.05
C ASP A 42 2.44 -7.84 -14.62
N GLU A 43 3.16 -7.61 -15.72
CA GLU A 43 3.38 -6.31 -16.38
C GLU A 43 2.09 -5.55 -16.69
N ASN A 44 0.94 -6.22 -16.72
CA ASN A 44 -0.36 -5.60 -16.95
C ASN A 44 -1.39 -5.81 -15.83
N LYS A 45 -1.09 -6.58 -14.78
CA LYS A 45 -2.02 -6.86 -13.68
C LYS A 45 -1.26 -7.17 -12.39
N TYR A 46 -1.49 -6.39 -11.34
CA TYR A 46 -1.16 -6.83 -9.98
C TYR A 46 -2.14 -7.93 -9.55
N LEU A 47 -1.96 -9.16 -10.06
CA LEU A 47 -2.70 -10.38 -9.68
C LEU A 47 -2.20 -10.96 -8.34
N GLY A 48 -1.54 -10.14 -7.51
CA GLY A 48 -1.10 -10.55 -6.18
C GLY A 48 -2.27 -10.61 -5.20
N ARG A 49 -2.31 -11.66 -4.37
CA ARG A 49 -3.23 -11.70 -3.23
C ARG A 49 -2.79 -10.62 -2.25
N THR A 50 -3.65 -9.63 -1.98
CA THR A 50 -3.40 -8.70 -0.87
C THR A 50 -3.35 -9.52 0.42
N ILE A 51 -2.28 -9.36 1.19
CA ILE A 51 -2.12 -10.00 2.51
C ILE A 51 -2.27 -8.99 3.65
N PHE A 52 -2.02 -7.70 3.37
CA PHE A 52 -2.26 -6.60 4.27
C PHE A 52 -2.59 -5.33 3.49
N GLY A 53 -3.54 -4.55 3.99
CA GLY A 53 -3.96 -3.29 3.38
C GLY A 53 -4.10 -2.19 4.42
N LEU A 54 -3.64 -1.00 4.07
CA LEU A 54 -3.87 0.23 4.80
C LEU A 54 -4.56 1.22 3.85
N ASN A 55 -5.75 1.69 4.23
CA ASN A 55 -6.49 2.72 3.51
C ASN A 55 -6.54 3.95 4.39
N VAL A 56 -6.13 5.09 3.85
CA VAL A 56 -6.27 6.37 4.53
C VAL A 56 -7.16 7.24 3.68
N SER A 57 -8.21 7.77 4.29
CA SER A 57 -9.09 8.76 3.68
C SER A 57 -9.06 10.05 4.46
N PHE A 58 -9.08 11.17 3.74
CA PHE A 58 -9.08 12.52 4.28
C PHE A 58 -10.40 13.20 3.97
N THR A 59 -10.91 13.91 4.96
CA THR A 59 -11.92 14.96 4.80
C THR A 59 -11.31 16.26 5.33
N GLU A 60 -12.02 17.38 5.21
CA GLU A 60 -11.52 18.70 5.66
C GLU A 60 -10.97 18.70 7.09
N ASN A 61 -11.56 17.89 7.99
CA ASN A 61 -11.22 17.90 9.42
C ASN A 61 -10.87 16.52 10.00
N THR A 62 -10.91 15.45 9.20
CA THR A 62 -10.74 14.08 9.71
C THR A 62 -9.86 13.24 8.79
N MET A 63 -8.90 12.53 9.39
CA MET A 63 -8.18 11.43 8.77
C MET A 63 -8.73 10.12 9.31
N THR A 64 -9.20 9.24 8.43
CA THR A 64 -9.66 7.89 8.80
C THR A 64 -8.66 6.85 8.30
N LEU A 65 -8.27 5.94 9.18
CA LEU A 65 -7.33 4.86 8.91
C LEU A 65 -8.05 3.51 9.01
N TYR A 66 -8.09 2.77 7.91
CA TYR A 66 -8.60 1.39 7.88
C TYR A 66 -7.42 0.43 7.74
N ILE A 67 -7.27 -0.48 8.71
CA ILE A 67 -6.26 -1.53 8.70
C ILE A 67 -6.96 -2.86 8.40
N MET A 68 -6.57 -3.50 7.30
CA MET A 68 -7.13 -4.77 6.85
C MET A 68 -6.04 -5.85 6.91
N ASP A 69 -6.22 -6.83 7.79
CA ASP A 69 -5.47 -8.09 7.77
C ASP A 69 -6.30 -9.15 7.05
N VAL A 70 -5.96 -9.41 5.79
CA VAL A 70 -6.70 -10.31 4.90
C VAL A 70 -6.15 -11.74 4.92
N ARG A 71 -5.24 -12.06 5.86
CA ARG A 71 -4.80 -13.44 6.13
C ARG A 71 -5.82 -14.25 6.92
N LYS A 72 -6.82 -13.59 7.53
CA LYS A 72 -7.80 -14.22 8.42
C LYS A 72 -9.11 -14.65 7.74
N PHE A 73 -9.15 -14.66 6.40
CA PHE A 73 -10.29 -15.10 5.60
C PHE A 73 -9.89 -16.22 4.64
#